data_AF-A0A7J7JV59-F1
#
_entry.id   AF-A0A7J7JV59-F1
#
_cell.length_a   1.000
_cell.length_b   1.000
_cell.length_c   1.000
_cell.angle_alpha   90.00
_cell.angle_beta   90.00
_cell.angle_gamma   90.00
#
_symmetry.space_group_name_H-M   'P 1'
#
loop_
_entity.id
_entity.type
_entity.pdbx_description
1 polymer ?
#
loop_
_entity_poly.entity_id
_entity_poly.type
_entity_poly.pdbx_seq_one_letter_code
_entity_poly.pdbx_strand_id
1 'polypeptide(L)'
;MVNWVQEVKRHSYEVILATLLPHPPDFAKVGGQWERLSSRTDQVKEGLQKLIMLGPYDIVSFEVWDYIMPYWIESIRTELSLKERETIKSLLKRTFDMDMSPLPFLADKIYHFLFARFESVDPYIQEQGLQWLQILTSVDVAVPFITILKAFMRLQQEMKSHDMTVTERYGDTNQQHGTATSCRQQK
;
A
#
# COMPACT_ATOMS: atom_id res chain seq x y z
N MET A 1 -9.62 -15.26 -29.05
CA MET A 1 -11.01 -14.77 -29.02
C MET A 1 -11.16 -13.78 -27.85
N VAL A 2 -10.45 -12.63 -27.85
CA VAL A 2 -10.49 -11.61 -26.77
C VAL A 2 -10.27 -10.19 -27.32
N ASN A 3 -10.61 -9.94 -28.58
CA ASN A 3 -10.22 -8.69 -29.24
C ASN A 3 -11.01 -7.48 -28.72
N TRP A 4 -12.28 -7.66 -28.36
CA TRP A 4 -13.12 -6.56 -27.90
C TRP A 4 -12.73 -6.08 -26.49
N VAL A 5 -12.38 -6.98 -25.58
CA VAL A 5 -11.97 -6.60 -24.21
C VAL A 5 -10.68 -5.80 -24.23
N GLN A 6 -9.71 -6.23 -25.04
CA GLN A 6 -8.46 -5.50 -25.24
C GLN A 6 -8.70 -4.14 -25.91
N GLU A 7 -9.67 -4.06 -26.83
CA GLU A 7 -10.04 -2.80 -27.47
C GLU A 7 -10.74 -1.82 -26.51
N VAL A 8 -11.56 -2.32 -25.58
CA VAL A 8 -12.13 -1.48 -24.51
C VAL A 8 -11.04 -1.04 -23.52
N LYS A 9 -10.09 -1.91 -23.16
CA LYS A 9 -8.90 -1.56 -22.37
C LYS A 9 -8.12 -0.42 -23.04
N ARG A 10 -7.97 -0.46 -24.36
CA ARG A 10 -7.23 0.56 -25.13
C ARG A 10 -7.92 1.92 -25.17
N HIS A 11 -9.24 1.96 -25.28
CA HIS A 11 -9.99 3.22 -25.44
C HIS A 11 -10.50 3.83 -24.13
N SER A 12 -10.73 3.00 -23.11
CA SER A 12 -11.43 3.38 -21.89
C SER A 12 -10.69 2.93 -20.63
N TYR A 13 -9.35 2.97 -20.66
CA TYR A 13 -8.50 2.54 -19.56
C TYR A 13 -8.86 3.22 -18.23
N GLU A 14 -9.04 4.54 -18.24
CA GLU A 14 -9.38 5.33 -17.05
C GLU A 14 -10.72 4.91 -16.44
N VAL A 15 -11.72 4.62 -17.28
CA VAL A 15 -13.05 4.17 -16.82
C VAL A 15 -12.95 2.78 -16.23
N ILE A 16 -12.19 1.87 -16.87
CA ILE A 16 -11.93 0.55 -16.31
C ILE A 16 -11.24 0.70 -14.95
N LEU A 17 -10.15 1.45 -14.88
CA LEU A 17 -9.40 1.65 -13.64
C LEU A 17 -10.28 2.20 -12.51
N ALA A 18 -11.13 3.20 -12.83
CA ALA A 18 -12.08 3.77 -11.89
C ALA A 18 -13.07 2.73 -11.34
N THR A 19 -13.52 1.77 -12.15
CA THR A 19 -14.43 0.69 -11.70
C THR A 19 -13.77 -0.36 -10.80
N LEU A 20 -12.43 -0.44 -10.80
CA LEU A 20 -11.67 -1.39 -9.98
C LEU A 20 -11.36 -0.85 -8.58
N LEU A 21 -11.65 0.42 -8.31
CA LEU A 21 -11.44 1.02 -6.99
C LEU A 21 -12.49 0.54 -5.97
N PRO A 22 -12.15 0.50 -4.68
CA PRO A 22 -13.12 0.18 -3.61
C PRO A 22 -14.22 1.23 -3.44
N HIS A 23 -13.96 2.44 -3.94
CA HIS A 23 -14.86 3.58 -3.98
C HIS A 23 -14.82 4.18 -5.40
N PRO A 24 -15.49 3.53 -6.37
CA PRO A 24 -15.54 4.06 -7.72
C PRO A 24 -16.34 5.37 -7.72
N PRO A 25 -16.04 6.32 -8.64
CA PRO A 25 -16.85 7.52 -8.84
C PRO A 25 -18.24 7.14 -9.35
N ASP A 26 -19.22 8.06 -9.23
CA ASP A 26 -20.63 7.74 -9.49
C ASP A 26 -20.90 7.22 -10.91
N PHE A 27 -20.19 7.72 -11.92
CA PHE A 27 -20.32 7.23 -13.30
C PHE A 27 -19.83 5.79 -13.49
N ALA A 28 -18.99 5.29 -12.57
CA ALA A 28 -18.43 3.95 -12.58
C ALA A 28 -19.18 2.98 -11.64
N LYS A 29 -20.15 3.48 -10.85
CA LYS A 29 -21.04 2.67 -10.01
C LYS A 29 -22.18 2.09 -10.84
N VAL A 30 -21.90 1.07 -11.64
CA VAL A 30 -22.91 0.46 -12.52
C VAL A 30 -23.19 -0.98 -12.08
N GLY A 31 -24.45 -1.27 -11.76
CA GLY A 31 -24.94 -2.64 -11.50
C GLY A 31 -24.45 -3.30 -10.20
N GLY A 32 -25.08 -4.44 -9.88
CA GLY A 32 -24.65 -5.36 -8.82
C GLY A 32 -24.72 -4.76 -7.40
N GLN A 33 -23.61 -4.85 -6.67
CA GLN A 33 -23.47 -4.35 -5.29
C GLN A 33 -23.82 -2.87 -5.09
N TRP A 34 -23.74 -2.05 -6.14
CA TRP A 34 -23.98 -0.60 -6.07
C TRP A 34 -25.47 -0.23 -6.14
N GLU A 35 -26.31 -1.12 -6.67
CA GLU A 35 -27.76 -0.92 -6.79
C GLU A 35 -28.55 -1.68 -5.72
N ARG A 36 -27.92 -2.66 -5.05
CA ARG A 36 -28.51 -3.46 -3.98
C ARG A 36 -28.20 -2.85 -2.62
N LEU A 37 -29.11 -3.00 -1.64
CA LEU A 37 -28.83 -2.80 -0.22
C LEU A 37 -27.79 -3.83 0.28
N SER A 38 -26.54 -3.66 -0.10
CA SER A 38 -25.42 -4.53 0.21
C SER A 38 -24.63 -3.97 1.41
N SER A 39 -24.14 -4.85 2.28
CA SER A 39 -23.26 -4.41 3.37
C SER A 39 -21.90 -3.98 2.81
N ARG A 40 -21.13 -3.18 3.56
CA ARG A 40 -19.79 -2.80 3.13
C ARG A 40 -18.87 -4.01 2.96
N THR A 41 -19.01 -5.00 3.85
CA THR A 41 -18.32 -6.28 3.75
C THR A 41 -18.62 -7.00 2.44
N ASP A 42 -19.88 -7.01 1.98
CA ASP A 42 -20.26 -7.66 0.71
C ASP A 42 -19.70 -6.92 -0.50
N GLN A 43 -19.72 -5.59 -0.49
CA GLN A 43 -19.10 -4.78 -1.55
C GLN A 43 -17.61 -5.06 -1.69
N VAL A 44 -16.91 -5.23 -0.56
CA VAL A 44 -15.49 -5.58 -0.55
C VAL A 44 -15.26 -6.98 -1.09
N LYS A 45 -16.08 -7.96 -0.67
CA LYS A 45 -16.01 -9.34 -1.19
C LYS A 45 -16.18 -9.40 -2.68
N GLU A 46 -17.26 -8.83 -3.20
CA GLU A 46 -17.56 -8.85 -4.63
C GLU A 46 -16.50 -8.08 -5.43
N GLY A 47 -16.00 -6.95 -4.91
CA GLY A 47 -14.93 -6.17 -5.53
C GLY A 47 -13.63 -6.97 -5.68
N LEU A 48 -13.13 -7.56 -4.59
CA LEU A 48 -11.91 -8.38 -4.63
C LEU A 48 -12.10 -9.63 -5.51
N GLN A 49 -13.28 -10.27 -5.48
CA GLN A 49 -13.59 -11.38 -6.39
C GLN A 49 -13.53 -10.95 -7.86
N LYS A 50 -14.05 -9.77 -8.21
CA LYS A 50 -13.95 -9.23 -9.58
C LYS A 50 -12.49 -9.09 -10.01
N LEU A 51 -11.60 -8.58 -9.15
CA LEU A 51 -10.17 -8.47 -9.49
C LEU A 51 -9.56 -9.82 -9.87
N ILE A 52 -9.83 -10.87 -9.09
CA ILE A 52 -9.35 -12.23 -9.37
C ILE A 52 -9.93 -12.75 -10.70
N MET A 53 -11.22 -12.50 -10.97
CA MET A 53 -11.86 -12.93 -12.22
C MET A 53 -11.33 -12.19 -13.45
N LEU A 54 -10.76 -11.00 -13.29
CA LEU A 54 -10.20 -10.19 -14.36
C LEU A 54 -8.75 -10.59 -14.71
N GLY A 55 -8.08 -11.39 -13.87
CA GLY A 55 -6.71 -11.87 -14.09
C GLY A 55 -6.48 -12.54 -15.45
N PRO A 56 -7.31 -13.50 -15.89
CA PRO A 56 -7.15 -14.18 -17.18
C PRO A 56 -7.27 -13.28 -18.42
N TYR A 57 -7.81 -12.07 -18.26
CA TYR A 57 -7.98 -11.10 -19.34
C TYR A 57 -6.85 -10.06 -19.40
N ASP A 58 -5.85 -10.15 -18.53
CA ASP A 58 -4.77 -9.17 -18.41
C ASP A 58 -5.30 -7.73 -18.19
N ILE A 59 -6.46 -7.59 -17.56
CA ILE A 59 -6.99 -6.26 -17.19
C ILE A 59 -6.29 -5.74 -15.94
N VAL A 60 -6.04 -6.63 -14.98
CA VAL A 60 -5.32 -6.32 -13.74
C VAL A 60 -3.84 -6.61 -13.97
N SER A 61 -3.16 -5.69 -14.66
CA SER A 61 -1.70 -5.72 -14.77
C SER A 61 -1.05 -5.34 -13.43
N PHE A 62 0.28 -5.45 -13.35
CA PHE A 62 1.02 -5.01 -12.16
C PHE A 62 0.79 -3.53 -11.86
N GLU A 63 0.79 -2.67 -12.88
CA GLU A 63 0.60 -1.22 -12.72
C GLU A 63 -0.79 -0.89 -12.18
N VAL A 64 -1.83 -1.59 -12.68
CA VAL A 64 -3.19 -1.47 -12.17
C VAL A 64 -3.24 -1.94 -10.71
N TRP A 65 -2.66 -3.11 -10.42
CA TRP A 65 -2.63 -3.69 -9.08
C TRP A 65 -1.95 -2.78 -8.07
N ASP A 66 -0.74 -2.32 -8.38
CA ASP A 66 0.08 -1.48 -7.51
C ASP A 66 -0.60 -0.13 -7.23
N TYR A 67 -1.39 0.37 -8.19
CA TYR A 67 -2.20 1.55 -8.03
C TYR A 67 -3.46 1.31 -7.16
N ILE A 68 -4.26 0.29 -7.44
CA ILE A 68 -5.57 0.11 -6.78
C ILE A 68 -5.46 -0.55 -5.40
N MET A 69 -4.49 -1.44 -5.16
CA MET A 69 -4.38 -2.21 -3.92
C MET A 69 -4.22 -1.36 -2.66
N PRO A 70 -3.41 -0.29 -2.65
CA PRO A 70 -3.38 0.69 -1.56
C PRO A 70 -4.77 1.10 -1.10
N TYR A 71 -5.67 1.43 -2.04
CA TYR A 71 -7.03 1.84 -1.73
C TYR A 71 -7.83 0.69 -1.11
N TRP A 72 -7.71 -0.53 -1.67
CA TRP A 72 -8.41 -1.70 -1.15
C TRP A 72 -8.03 -2.03 0.29
N ILE A 73 -6.74 -2.09 0.59
CA ILE A 73 -6.26 -2.38 1.95
C ILE A 73 -6.64 -1.24 2.91
N GLU A 74 -6.57 0.01 2.45
CA GLU A 74 -6.99 1.16 3.24
C GLU A 74 -8.49 1.13 3.56
N SER A 75 -9.35 0.84 2.59
CA SER A 75 -10.80 0.66 2.84
C SER A 75 -11.08 -0.48 3.81
N ILE A 76 -10.36 -1.60 3.71
CA ILE A 76 -10.49 -2.71 4.68
C ILE A 76 -10.07 -2.27 6.09
N ARG A 77 -9.04 -1.43 6.19
CA ARG A 77 -8.55 -0.88 7.46
C ARG A 77 -9.56 0.04 8.12
N THR A 78 -10.20 0.92 7.35
CA THR A 78 -11.03 2.01 7.89
C THR A 78 -12.50 1.64 7.99
N GLU A 79 -12.98 0.71 7.17
CA GLU A 79 -14.43 0.49 6.98
C GLU A 79 -14.92 -0.87 7.46
N LEU A 80 -14.00 -1.81 7.72
CA LEU A 80 -14.36 -3.15 8.21
C LEU A 80 -13.87 -3.35 9.64
N SER A 81 -14.77 -3.88 10.48
CA SER A 81 -14.44 -4.35 11.83
C SER A 81 -13.62 -5.65 11.79
N LEU A 82 -12.98 -6.01 12.92
CA LEU A 82 -12.21 -7.26 13.01
C LEU A 82 -13.04 -8.50 12.67
N LYS A 83 -14.30 -8.55 13.10
CA LYS A 83 -15.22 -9.66 12.80
C LYS A 83 -15.50 -9.78 11.31
N GLU A 84 -15.70 -8.64 10.64
CA GLU A 84 -15.94 -8.59 9.19
C GLU A 84 -14.70 -8.99 8.38
N ARG A 85 -13.50 -8.55 8.83
CA ARG A 85 -12.21 -8.95 8.23
C ARG A 85 -12.03 -10.47 8.24
N GLU A 86 -12.41 -11.14 9.33
CA GLU A 86 -12.35 -12.60 9.40
C GLU A 86 -13.27 -13.26 8.35
N THR A 87 -14.39 -12.63 8.01
CA THR A 87 -15.29 -13.17 6.96
C THR A 87 -14.73 -13.05 5.53
N ILE A 88 -13.80 -12.12 5.30
CA ILE A 88 -13.13 -11.94 3.98
C ILE A 88 -11.75 -12.58 3.93
N LYS A 89 -11.29 -13.17 5.03
CA LYS A 89 -9.97 -13.78 5.19
C LYS A 89 -9.61 -14.75 4.06
N SER A 90 -10.47 -15.74 3.80
CA SER A 90 -10.20 -16.75 2.76
C SER A 90 -10.07 -16.13 1.38
N LEU A 91 -10.84 -15.07 1.10
CA LEU A 91 -10.77 -14.34 -0.15
C LEU A 91 -9.47 -13.54 -0.25
N LEU A 92 -9.07 -12.81 0.80
CA LEU A 92 -7.80 -12.09 0.83
C LEU A 92 -6.62 -13.05 0.66
N LYS A 93 -6.60 -14.18 1.38
CA LYS A 93 -5.56 -15.20 1.22
C LYS A 93 -5.45 -15.65 -0.23
N ARG A 94 -6.57 -15.95 -0.89
CA ARG A 94 -6.60 -16.32 -2.31
C ARG A 94 -6.16 -15.17 -3.24
N THR A 95 -6.49 -13.92 -2.90
CA THR A 95 -6.11 -12.75 -3.70
C THR A 95 -4.59 -12.55 -3.66
N PHE A 96 -3.97 -12.79 -2.50
CA PHE A 96 -2.54 -12.66 -2.26
C PHE A 96 -1.77 -13.98 -2.38
N ASP A 97 -2.40 -15.05 -2.84
CA ASP A 97 -1.79 -16.37 -2.97
C ASP A 97 -0.81 -16.38 -4.16
N MET A 98 0.48 -16.47 -3.86
CA MET A 98 1.54 -16.40 -4.88
C MET A 98 1.60 -17.64 -5.79
N ASP A 99 1.07 -18.77 -5.36
CA ASP A 99 1.16 -20.04 -6.09
C ASP A 99 -0.09 -20.30 -6.95
N MET A 100 -1.23 -19.74 -6.54
CA MET A 100 -2.54 -20.01 -7.14
C MET A 100 -3.24 -18.75 -7.69
N SER A 101 -2.59 -17.59 -7.68
CA SER A 101 -3.20 -16.36 -8.21
C SER A 101 -3.33 -16.43 -9.73
N PRO A 102 -4.50 -16.13 -10.30
CA PRO A 102 -4.70 -16.02 -11.74
C PRO A 102 -4.15 -14.71 -12.32
N LEU A 103 -3.43 -13.90 -11.52
CA LEU A 103 -2.87 -12.63 -11.95
C LEU A 103 -1.55 -12.85 -12.72
N PRO A 104 -1.31 -12.12 -13.82
CA PRO A 104 -0.22 -12.41 -14.75
C PRO A 104 1.16 -11.89 -14.31
N PHE A 105 1.34 -11.51 -13.04
CA PHE A 105 2.60 -10.91 -12.55
C PHE A 105 3.18 -11.65 -11.34
N LEU A 106 4.51 -11.60 -11.26
CA LEU A 106 5.33 -12.41 -10.36
C LEU A 106 5.10 -12.09 -8.87
N ALA A 107 5.36 -13.10 -8.03
CA ALA A 107 5.22 -13.07 -6.57
C ALA A 107 6.00 -11.96 -5.87
N ASP A 108 7.12 -11.53 -6.44
CA ASP A 108 7.94 -10.42 -5.93
C ASP A 108 7.25 -9.05 -6.06
N LYS A 109 6.27 -8.93 -6.95
CA LYS A 109 5.55 -7.69 -7.23
C LYS A 109 4.25 -7.52 -6.44
N ILE A 110 3.65 -8.59 -5.94
CA ILE A 110 2.31 -8.53 -5.31
C ILE A 110 2.28 -7.63 -4.07
N TYR A 111 3.41 -7.53 -3.37
CA TYR A 111 3.57 -6.69 -2.18
C TYR A 111 4.33 -5.38 -2.44
N HIS A 112 4.61 -5.03 -3.70
CA HIS A 112 5.39 -3.82 -4.02
C HIS A 112 4.77 -2.57 -3.41
N PHE A 113 3.46 -2.35 -3.58
CA PHE A 113 2.72 -1.22 -3.01
C PHE A 113 2.89 -1.06 -1.49
N LEU A 114 3.04 -2.19 -0.78
CA LEU A 114 3.24 -2.21 0.67
C LEU A 114 4.66 -1.77 1.01
N PHE A 115 5.65 -2.36 0.34
CA PHE A 115 7.05 -2.08 0.62
C PHE A 115 7.49 -0.69 0.16
N ALA A 116 6.88 -0.15 -0.90
CA ALA A 116 7.09 1.22 -1.35
C ALA A 116 6.78 2.26 -0.24
N ARG A 117 5.85 1.95 0.69
CA ARG A 117 5.54 2.82 1.83
C ARG A 117 6.69 2.91 2.84
N PHE A 118 7.47 1.84 2.98
CA PHE A 118 8.64 1.83 3.87
C PHE A 118 9.86 2.52 3.27
N GLU A 119 9.83 2.89 1.99
CA GLU A 119 10.87 3.71 1.35
C GLU A 119 10.61 5.21 1.51
N SER A 120 9.44 5.60 2.03
CA SER A 120 9.13 6.99 2.33
C SER A 120 9.90 7.46 3.56
N VAL A 121 10.33 8.73 3.54
CA VAL A 121 10.97 9.39 4.70
C VAL A 121 9.92 9.83 5.74
N ASP A 122 8.64 9.89 5.36
CA ASP A 122 7.54 10.33 6.24
C ASP A 122 7.12 9.20 7.21
N PRO A 123 7.26 9.39 8.54
CA PRO A 123 6.85 8.41 9.53
C PRO A 123 5.37 8.03 9.45
N TYR A 124 4.48 8.95 9.06
CA TYR A 124 3.05 8.65 8.93
C TYR A 124 2.78 7.68 7.78
N ILE A 125 3.53 7.80 6.68
CA ILE A 125 3.45 6.89 5.53
C ILE A 125 4.00 5.52 5.90
N GLN A 126 5.08 5.46 6.67
CA GLN A 126 5.65 4.21 7.17
C GLN A 126 4.70 3.51 8.17
N GLU A 127 4.10 4.26 9.09
CA GLU A 127 3.10 3.75 10.02
C GLU A 127 1.89 3.17 9.28
N GLN A 128 1.39 3.87 8.26
CA GLN A 128 0.33 3.34 7.40
C GLN A 128 0.72 2.01 6.75
N GLY A 129 1.97 1.89 6.27
CA GLY A 129 2.51 0.63 5.77
C GLY A 129 2.51 -0.49 6.82
N LEU A 130 2.87 -0.18 8.08
CA LEU A 130 2.80 -1.16 9.18
C LEU A 130 1.37 -1.59 9.47
N GLN A 131 0.39 -0.66 9.45
CA GLN A 131 -1.02 -0.99 9.66
C GLN A 131 -1.56 -1.90 8.54
N TRP A 132 -1.15 -1.67 7.29
CA TRP A 132 -1.49 -2.54 6.17
C TRP A 132 -0.88 -3.94 6.32
N LEU A 133 0.40 -4.02 6.72
CA LEU A 133 1.07 -5.28 7.01
C LEU A 133 0.37 -6.03 8.15
N GLN A 134 -0.05 -5.32 9.20
CA GLN A 134 -0.79 -5.90 10.32
C GLN A 134 -2.13 -6.50 9.85
N ILE A 135 -2.85 -5.84 8.94
CA ILE A 135 -4.10 -6.39 8.40
C ILE A 135 -3.81 -7.69 7.65
N LEU A 136 -2.87 -7.68 6.72
CA LEU A 136 -2.52 -8.85 5.92
C LEU A 136 -2.10 -10.03 6.80
N THR A 137 -1.25 -9.78 7.79
CA THR A 137 -0.81 -10.83 8.73
C THR A 137 -1.95 -11.31 9.65
N SER A 138 -2.86 -10.43 10.08
CA SER A 138 -4.01 -10.81 10.90
C SER A 138 -5.01 -11.73 10.19
N VAL A 139 -5.08 -11.65 8.86
CA VAL A 139 -5.88 -12.55 8.02
C VAL A 139 -5.08 -13.74 7.48
N ASP A 140 -3.92 -14.05 8.06
CA ASP A 140 -3.03 -15.13 7.64
C ASP A 140 -2.61 -15.08 6.15
N VAL A 141 -2.44 -13.89 5.59
CA VAL A 141 -1.78 -13.73 4.28
C VAL A 141 -0.28 -13.92 4.49
N ALA A 142 0.30 -14.87 3.74
CA ALA A 142 1.71 -15.24 3.85
C ALA A 142 2.61 -14.20 3.17
N VAL A 143 2.95 -13.15 3.91
CA VAL A 143 3.96 -12.16 3.47
C VAL A 143 5.37 -12.75 3.73
N PRO A 144 6.25 -12.80 2.71
CA PRO A 144 7.59 -13.38 2.89
C PRO A 144 8.39 -12.67 3.99
N PHE A 145 8.81 -13.44 5.00
CA PHE A 145 9.55 -12.92 6.17
C PHE A 145 10.83 -12.17 5.79
N ILE A 146 11.57 -12.66 4.79
CA ILE A 146 12.79 -12.01 4.31
C ILE A 146 12.50 -10.59 3.80
N THR A 147 11.36 -10.37 3.15
CA THR A 147 11.00 -9.05 2.63
C THR A 147 10.63 -8.09 3.76
N ILE A 148 9.89 -8.59 4.76
CA ILE A 148 9.59 -7.85 5.99
C ILE A 148 10.88 -7.43 6.71
N LEU A 149 11.80 -8.38 6.90
CA LEU A 149 13.05 -8.14 7.62
C LEU A 149 13.93 -7.10 6.89
N LYS A 150 14.00 -7.15 5.56
CA LYS A 150 14.70 -6.14 4.75
C LYS A 150 14.11 -4.74 4.95
N ALA A 151 12.79 -4.62 4.97
CA ALA A 151 12.12 -3.34 5.20
C ALA A 151 12.46 -2.78 6.59
N PHE A 152 12.36 -3.60 7.65
CA PHE A 152 12.73 -3.18 9.00
C PHE A 152 14.20 -2.78 9.15
N MET A 153 15.12 -3.55 8.58
CA MET A 153 16.54 -3.21 8.62
C MET A 153 16.82 -1.85 7.94
N ARG A 154 16.12 -1.55 6.84
CA ARG A 154 16.25 -0.29 6.13
C ARG A 154 15.71 0.89 6.94
N LEU A 155 14.51 0.76 7.52
CA LEU A 155 13.94 1.77 8.42
C LEU A 155 14.91 2.12 9.57
N GLN A 156 15.57 1.13 10.16
CA GLN A 156 16.57 1.36 11.20
C GLN A 156 17.81 2.14 10.72
N GLN A 157 18.25 1.94 9.49
CA GLN A 157 19.38 2.69 8.91
C GLN A 157 19.02 4.16 8.66
N GLU A 158 17.80 4.42 8.20
CA GLU A 158 17.29 5.77 7.95
C GLU A 158 17.09 6.56 9.25
N MET A 159 16.63 5.90 10.33
CA MET A 159 16.56 6.52 11.65
C MET A 159 17.95 6.90 12.19
N LYS A 160 18.96 6.05 12.01
CA LYS A 160 20.34 6.33 12.47
C LYS A 160 21.01 7.47 11.70
N SER A 161 20.70 7.65 10.42
CA SER A 161 21.25 8.74 9.60
C SER A 161 20.60 10.09 9.90
N HIS A 162 19.31 10.12 10.24
CA HIS A 162 18.65 11.35 10.72
C HIS A 162 19.20 11.82 12.07
N ASP A 163 19.52 10.90 12.99
CA ASP A 163 20.08 11.27 14.30
C ASP A 163 21.50 11.86 14.18
N MET A 164 22.32 11.33 13.25
CA MET A 164 23.66 11.86 12.95
C MET A 164 23.62 13.28 12.36
N THR A 165 22.70 13.56 11.44
CA THR A 165 22.58 14.87 10.80
C THR A 165 21.99 15.95 11.73
N VAL A 166 21.13 15.56 12.68
CA VAL A 166 20.65 16.46 13.75
C VAL A 166 21.78 16.76 14.75
N THR A 167 22.60 15.77 15.07
CA THR A 167 23.74 15.93 15.98
C THR A 167 24.84 16.83 15.38
N GLU A 168 25.12 16.72 14.08
CA GLU A 168 26.07 17.62 13.38
C GLU A 168 25.59 19.07 13.33
N ARG A 169 24.29 19.31 13.09
CA ARG A 169 23.73 20.69 13.13
C ARG A 169 23.78 21.32 14.53
N TYR A 170 23.65 20.53 15.59
CA TYR A 170 23.84 21.00 16.96
C TYR A 170 25.33 21.21 17.34
N GLY A 171 26.24 20.48 16.70
CA GLY A 171 27.69 20.66 16.85
C GLY A 171 28.20 21.98 16.27
N ASP A 172 27.72 22.37 15.09
CA ASP A 172 28.15 23.61 14.41
C ASP A 172 27.62 24.89 15.08
N THR A 173 26.44 24.82 15.70
CA THR A 173 25.85 26.00 16.37
C THR A 173 26.59 26.36 17.67
N ASN A 174 27.28 25.38 18.29
CA ASN A 174 28.02 25.59 19.54
C ASN A 174 29.48 26.07 19.34
N GLN A 175 29.99 26.17 18.11
CA GLN A 175 31.31 26.76 17.84
C GLN A 175 31.29 28.28 17.57
N GLN A 176 30.12 28.90 17.38
CA GLN A 176 30.03 30.36 17.14
C GLN A 176 29.77 31.21 18.39
N HIS A 177 29.61 30.63 19.59
CA HIS A 177 29.43 31.40 20.84
C HIS A 177 30.61 31.31 21.83
N GLY A 178 31.75 30.74 21.43
CA GLY A 178 32.91 30.51 22.29
C GLY A 178 34.07 31.50 22.19
N THR A 179 33.99 32.56 21.38
CA THR A 179 35.10 33.51 21.15
C THR A 179 34.73 34.96 21.44
N ALA A 180 34.19 35.22 22.64
CA ALA A 180 34.07 36.58 23.16
C ALA A 180 34.45 36.63 24.64
N THR A 181 35.67 36.21 24.98
CA THR A 181 36.28 36.64 26.24
C THR A 181 37.79 36.71 26.08
N SER A 182 38.29 37.94 25.98
CA SER A 182 39.58 38.40 26.53
C SER A 182 40.17 39.49 25.62
N CYS A 183 39.77 40.74 25.86
CA CYS A 183 40.62 41.88 25.54
C CYS A 183 41.09 42.52 26.86
N ARG A 184 42.27 42.06 27.26
CA ARG A 184 43.28 42.64 28.14
C ARG A 184 42.99 44.02 28.74
N GLN A 185 42.96 44.06 30.08
CA GLN A 185 43.65 45.08 30.85
C GLN A 185 45.15 45.06 30.50
N GLN A 186 45.74 46.21 30.15
CA GLN A 186 47.06 46.62 30.64
C GLN A 186 47.46 48.02 30.13
N LYS A 187 47.68 48.91 31.11
CA LYS A 187 48.40 50.19 31.14
C LYS A 187 47.79 51.42 30.46
#